data_AF-A0A2V9SWW1-F1
#
_entry.id   AF-A0A2V9SWW1-F1
#
_cell.length_a   1.000
_cell.length_b   1.000
_cell.length_c   1.000
_cell.angle_alpha   90.00
_cell.angle_beta   90.00
_cell.angle_gamma   90.00
#
_symmetry.space_group_name_H-M   'P 1'
#
loop_
_entity.id
_entity.type
_entity.pdbx_description
1 polymer ?
#
loop_
_entity_poly.entity_id
_entity_poly.type
_entity_poly.pdbx_seq_one_letter_code
_entity_poly.pdbx_strand_id
1 'polypeptide(L)'
;FFARSADWKLISSSQEPKYEVLERCVFKHRIENVYLIADAYRGREIRTAILDFLDSAAGLAREQINIEAGKQQVKLEVRGASQLVAYIGHDGLMDWSLPRVPRQKDNSRRQAIVLACASKSYFAAALRASGAYPLLWTTNLMAPEAYTLKSALDGWILGESNENIRDRAAAAYDKYQKCGFKAARNLMATGW
;
A
#
# COMPACT_ATOMS: atom_id res chain seq x y z
N PHE A 1 -9.56 9.46 5.31
CA PHE A 1 -8.44 9.79 6.23
C PHE A 1 -7.47 10.79 5.59
N PHE A 2 -6.75 10.42 4.52
CA PHE A 2 -5.76 11.28 3.86
C PHE A 2 -6.26 12.66 3.42
N ALA A 3 -7.47 12.79 2.86
CA ALA A 3 -8.05 14.09 2.49
C ALA A 3 -8.24 15.07 3.67
N ARG A 4 -8.28 14.54 4.91
CA ARG A 4 -8.39 15.34 6.15
C ARG A 4 -7.04 15.50 6.86
N SER A 5 -5.95 14.95 6.32
CA SER A 5 -4.62 15.05 6.90
C SER A 5 -3.99 16.40 6.58
N ALA A 6 -3.21 16.94 7.51
CA ALA A 6 -2.45 18.16 7.30
C ALA A 6 -1.36 17.98 6.23
N ASP A 7 -0.80 16.77 6.06
CA ASP A 7 0.40 16.53 5.24
C ASP A 7 0.07 16.30 3.77
N TRP A 8 -1.18 15.95 3.46
CA TRP A 8 -1.61 15.56 2.14
C TRP A 8 -2.62 16.56 1.56
N LYS A 9 -2.52 16.78 0.26
CA LYS A 9 -3.49 17.55 -0.53
C LYS A 9 -4.09 16.62 -1.59
N LEU A 10 -5.41 16.51 -1.61
CA LEU A 10 -6.13 15.85 -2.71
C LEU A 10 -5.97 16.70 -3.97
N ILE A 11 -5.46 16.10 -5.04
CA ILE A 11 -5.23 16.75 -6.33
C ILE A 11 -6.32 16.39 -7.33
N SER A 12 -6.72 15.12 -7.35
CA SER A 12 -7.78 14.63 -8.23
C SER A 12 -8.55 13.49 -7.56
N SER A 13 -9.84 13.42 -7.85
CA SER A 13 -10.69 12.26 -7.59
C SER A 13 -11.42 11.93 -8.90
N SER A 14 -11.38 10.67 -9.29
CA SER A 14 -12.09 10.14 -10.46
C SER A 14 -12.97 9.00 -10.02
N GLN A 15 -14.27 9.12 -10.29
CA GLN A 15 -15.25 8.07 -10.04
C GLN A 15 -15.19 7.03 -11.15
N GLU A 16 -15.28 5.76 -10.76
CA GLU A 16 -15.33 4.59 -11.63
C GLU A 16 -14.29 4.59 -12.79
N PRO A 17 -12.99 4.79 -12.52
CA PRO A 17 -11.97 4.82 -13.57
C PRO A 17 -11.82 3.48 -14.31
N LYS A 18 -12.24 2.38 -13.66
CA LYS A 18 -12.38 1.03 -14.22
C LYS A 18 -13.56 0.34 -13.54
N TYR A 19 -14.05 -0.76 -14.11
CA TYR A 19 -15.15 -1.51 -13.49
C TYR A 19 -14.84 -1.93 -12.05
N GLU A 20 -13.62 -2.42 -11.81
CA GLU A 20 -13.17 -2.93 -10.52
C GLU A 20 -12.83 -1.85 -9.49
N VAL A 21 -12.61 -0.59 -9.93
CA VAL A 21 -12.23 0.54 -9.07
C VAL A 21 -13.40 1.51 -8.96
N LEU A 22 -13.93 1.70 -7.75
CA LEU A 22 -15.01 2.66 -7.47
C LEU A 22 -14.54 4.12 -7.56
N GLU A 23 -13.35 4.38 -7.04
CA GLU A 23 -12.78 5.72 -7.01
C GLU A 23 -11.26 5.62 -7.04
N ARG A 24 -10.63 6.48 -7.83
CA ARG A 24 -9.19 6.75 -7.75
C ARG A 24 -8.99 8.14 -7.19
N CYS A 25 -8.29 8.23 -6.07
CA CYS A 25 -7.83 9.49 -5.50
C CYS A 25 -6.33 9.66 -5.72
N VAL A 26 -5.90 10.86 -6.14
CA VAL A 26 -4.50 11.23 -6.23
C VAL A 26 -4.19 12.31 -5.21
N PHE A 27 -3.27 12.02 -4.28
CA PHE A 27 -2.79 12.95 -3.28
C PHE A 27 -1.34 13.34 -3.57
N LYS A 28 -1.02 14.61 -3.28
CA LYS A 28 0.36 15.11 -3.25
C LYS A 28 0.73 15.44 -1.81
N HIS A 29 1.86 14.93 -1.36
CA HIS A 29 2.45 15.37 -0.11
C HIS A 29 2.83 16.85 -0.20
N ARG A 30 2.52 17.65 0.83
CA ARG A 30 2.62 19.11 0.77
C ARG A 30 4.06 19.62 0.73
N ILE A 31 4.98 18.89 1.35
CA ILE A 31 6.40 19.26 1.45
C ILE A 31 7.20 18.44 0.45
N GLU A 32 7.34 17.14 0.70
CA GLU A 32 8.08 16.21 -0.16
C GLU A 32 7.46 15.96 -1.54
N ASN A 33 8.30 15.65 -2.53
CA ASN A 33 7.88 15.30 -3.88
C ASN A 33 7.35 13.85 -3.99
N VAL A 34 6.31 13.55 -3.21
CA VAL A 34 5.69 12.23 -3.11
C VAL A 34 4.22 12.31 -3.51
N TYR A 35 3.81 11.39 -4.38
CA TYR A 35 2.43 11.22 -4.81
C TYR A 35 1.89 9.89 -4.30
N LEU A 36 0.67 9.91 -3.78
CA LEU A 36 -0.08 8.72 -3.37
C LEU A 36 -1.28 8.57 -4.30
N ILE A 37 -1.34 7.44 -5.00
CA ILE A 37 -2.47 7.05 -5.83
C ILE A 37 -3.20 5.95 -5.08
N ALA A 38 -4.44 6.22 -4.70
CA ALA A 38 -5.28 5.32 -3.92
C ALA A 38 -6.49 4.88 -4.77
N ASP A 39 -6.51 3.59 -5.11
CA ASP A 39 -7.61 2.95 -5.83
C ASP A 39 -8.52 2.21 -4.84
N ALA A 40 -9.77 2.64 -4.74
CA ALA A 40 -10.80 1.98 -3.94
C ALA A 40 -11.46 0.87 -4.77
N TYR A 41 -11.01 -0.37 -4.63
CA TYR A 41 -11.60 -1.50 -5.34
C TYR A 41 -12.99 -1.86 -4.80
N ARG A 42 -13.87 -2.34 -5.67
CA ARG A 42 -15.15 -2.96 -5.25
C ARG A 42 -14.85 -4.20 -4.41
N GLY A 43 -15.58 -4.40 -3.31
CA GLY A 43 -15.36 -5.54 -2.41
C GLY A 43 -15.44 -6.90 -3.12
N ARG A 44 -16.35 -7.05 -4.09
CA ARG A 44 -16.48 -8.28 -4.91
C ARG A 44 -15.27 -8.53 -5.83
N GLU A 45 -14.46 -7.50 -6.10
CA GLU A 45 -13.29 -7.54 -6.97
C GLU A 45 -11.97 -7.65 -6.20
N ILE A 46 -12.00 -8.14 -4.95
CA ILE A 46 -10.81 -8.35 -4.12
C ILE A 46 -9.75 -9.22 -4.79
N ARG A 47 -10.17 -10.20 -5.60
CA ARG A 47 -9.24 -11.03 -6.39
C ARG A 47 -8.41 -10.17 -7.34
N THR A 48 -9.07 -9.30 -8.07
CA THR A 48 -8.44 -8.35 -8.99
C THR A 48 -7.54 -7.37 -8.23
N ALA A 49 -7.99 -6.85 -7.08
CA ALA A 49 -7.19 -5.95 -6.24
C ALA A 49 -5.86 -6.59 -5.78
N ILE A 50 -5.89 -7.85 -5.32
CA ILE A 50 -4.69 -8.58 -4.90
C ILE A 50 -3.77 -8.88 -6.08
N LEU A 51 -4.33 -9.28 -7.23
CA LEU A 51 -3.54 -9.51 -8.44
C LEU A 51 -2.88 -8.23 -8.97
N ASP A 52 -3.60 -7.12 -9.00
CA ASP A 52 -3.08 -5.81 -9.40
C ASP A 52 -1.98 -5.30 -8.46
N PHE A 53 -2.14 -5.53 -7.16
CA PHE A 53 -1.10 -5.24 -6.17
C PHE A 53 0.16 -6.06 -6.43
N LEU A 54 0.03 -7.38 -6.62
CA LEU A 54 1.15 -8.28 -6.86
C LEU A 54 1.86 -8.01 -8.20
N ASP A 55 1.10 -7.70 -9.25
CA ASP A 55 1.65 -7.26 -10.53
C ASP A 55 2.42 -5.95 -10.37
N SER A 56 1.85 -4.98 -9.65
CA SER A 56 2.54 -3.71 -9.37
C SER A 56 3.83 -3.93 -8.57
N ALA A 57 3.80 -4.81 -7.56
CA ALA A 57 4.99 -5.20 -6.80
C ALA A 57 6.07 -5.82 -7.70
N ALA A 58 5.67 -6.56 -8.74
CA ALA A 58 6.57 -7.19 -9.71
C ALA A 58 7.10 -6.24 -10.80
N GLY A 59 6.67 -4.98 -10.82
CA GLY A 59 6.99 -4.03 -11.90
C GLY A 59 6.15 -4.22 -13.17
N LEU A 60 5.08 -5.01 -13.10
CA LEU A 60 4.10 -5.22 -14.16
C LEU A 60 3.01 -4.13 -14.13
N ALA A 61 2.14 -4.15 -15.15
CA ALA A 61 0.98 -3.26 -15.25
C ALA A 61 1.32 -1.76 -15.07
N ARG A 62 2.50 -1.33 -15.55
CA ARG A 62 2.88 0.09 -15.55
C ARG A 62 1.82 0.90 -16.29
N GLU A 63 1.42 2.00 -15.68
CA GLU A 63 0.40 2.89 -16.18
C GLU A 63 0.92 4.32 -16.09
N GLN A 64 0.57 5.15 -17.07
CA GLN A 64 0.88 6.57 -17.05
C GLN A 64 -0.41 7.35 -16.87
N ILE A 65 -0.43 8.24 -15.88
CA ILE A 65 -1.55 9.14 -15.64
C ILE A 65 -1.08 10.58 -15.75
N ASN A 66 -1.94 11.43 -16.31
CA ASN A 66 -1.74 12.87 -16.36
C ASN A 66 -2.61 13.49 -15.28
N ILE A 67 -2.01 14.28 -14.39
CA ILE A 67 -2.74 14.99 -13.35
C ILE A 67 -2.50 16.50 -13.46
N GLU A 68 -3.52 17.28 -13.12
CA GLU A 68 -3.41 18.73 -13.03
C GLU A 68 -3.05 19.13 -11.60
N ALA A 69 -1.81 19.57 -11.40
CA ALA A 69 -1.34 20.11 -10.12
C ALA A 69 -1.32 21.64 -10.20
N GLY A 70 -2.49 22.28 -10.04
CA GLY A 70 -2.63 23.72 -10.24
C GLY A 70 -2.65 24.08 -11.73
N LYS A 71 -1.70 24.88 -12.20
CA LYS A 71 -1.57 25.25 -13.63
C LYS A 71 -0.62 24.33 -14.43
N GLN A 72 -0.03 23.33 -13.79
CA GLN A 72 0.94 22.42 -14.40
C GLN A 72 0.34 21.03 -14.59
N GLN A 73 0.54 20.46 -15.78
CA GLN A 73 0.29 19.04 -16.00
C GLN A 73 1.52 18.24 -15.56
N VAL A 74 1.31 17.27 -14.67
CA VAL A 74 2.35 16.36 -14.19
C VAL A 74 2.05 14.97 -14.73
N LYS A 75 3.05 14.38 -15.39
CA LYS A 75 3.03 12.99 -15.84
C LYS A 75 3.52 12.10 -14.71
N LEU A 76 2.70 11.17 -14.25
CA LEU A 76 3.08 10.20 -13.23
C LEU A 76 3.09 8.80 -13.83
N GLU A 77 4.17 8.06 -13.58
CA GLU A 77 4.20 6.62 -13.81
C GLU A 77 3.79 5.91 -12.51
N VAL A 78 2.76 5.07 -12.59
CA VAL A 78 2.12 4.42 -11.43
C VAL A 78 2.14 2.90 -11.57
N ARG A 79 1.58 2.20 -10.56
CA ARG A 79 1.55 0.73 -10.49
C ARG A 79 2.96 0.14 -10.50
N GLY A 80 3.32 -0.65 -11.51
CA GLY A 80 4.66 -1.22 -11.65
C GLY A 80 5.78 -0.21 -11.79
N ALA A 81 5.53 1.10 -11.89
CA ALA A 81 6.59 2.12 -11.84
C ALA A 81 6.78 2.74 -10.44
N SER A 82 5.90 2.45 -9.48
CA SER A 82 5.94 3.01 -8.13
C SER A 82 7.12 2.46 -7.31
N GLN A 83 7.69 3.31 -6.44
CA GLN A 83 8.76 2.92 -5.50
C GLN A 83 8.22 2.13 -4.30
N LEU A 84 6.98 2.41 -3.91
CA LEU A 84 6.26 1.76 -2.83
C LEU A 84 4.84 1.40 -3.32
N VAL A 85 4.43 0.16 -3.08
CA VAL A 85 3.07 -0.32 -3.36
C VAL A 85 2.41 -0.79 -2.07
N ALA A 86 1.11 -0.57 -1.91
CA ALA A 86 0.39 -0.94 -0.71
C ALA A 86 -0.91 -1.68 -1.02
N TYR A 87 -1.19 -2.74 -0.26
CA TYR A 87 -2.49 -3.38 -0.18
C TYR A 87 -3.08 -3.19 1.22
N ILE A 88 -4.34 -2.80 1.28
CA ILE A 88 -5.08 -2.59 2.53
C ILE A 88 -6.48 -3.15 2.35
N GLY A 89 -6.84 -4.14 3.17
CA GLY A 89 -8.16 -4.74 3.12
C GLY A 89 -8.18 -6.16 3.67
N HIS A 90 -9.24 -6.89 3.35
CA HIS A 90 -9.38 -8.31 3.70
C HIS A 90 -8.25 -9.15 3.08
N ASP A 91 -7.84 -10.22 3.74
CA ASP A 91 -6.90 -11.18 3.15
C ASP A 91 -7.66 -12.21 2.32
N GLY A 92 -7.87 -11.93 1.03
CA GLY A 92 -8.52 -12.88 0.13
C GLY A 92 -7.74 -14.20 -0.04
N LEU A 93 -6.44 -14.22 0.23
CA LEU A 93 -5.64 -15.44 0.12
C LEU A 93 -5.91 -16.44 1.26
N MET A 94 -6.65 -16.03 2.29
CA MET A 94 -7.23 -16.95 3.27
C MET A 94 -8.38 -17.78 2.70
N ASP A 95 -9.05 -17.29 1.65
CA ASP A 95 -10.25 -17.92 1.09
C ASP A 95 -9.97 -18.65 -0.24
N TRP A 96 -8.92 -18.27 -0.97
CA TRP A 96 -8.60 -18.81 -2.28
C TRP A 96 -7.11 -18.80 -2.60
N SER A 97 -6.70 -19.67 -3.51
CA SER A 97 -5.31 -19.74 -3.98
C SER A 97 -5.06 -18.84 -5.17
N LEU A 98 -3.88 -18.23 -5.23
CA LEU A 98 -3.46 -17.39 -6.36
C LEU A 98 -3.54 -18.19 -7.68
N PRO A 99 -4.24 -17.67 -8.71
CA PRO A 99 -4.31 -18.34 -10.01
C PRO A 99 -2.96 -18.30 -10.74
N ARG A 100 -2.08 -17.37 -10.37
CA ARG A 100 -0.70 -17.26 -10.86
C ARG A 100 0.17 -16.58 -9.81
N VAL A 101 1.44 -16.95 -9.78
CA VAL A 101 2.47 -16.27 -8.98
C VAL A 101 3.13 -15.21 -9.86
N PRO A 102 3.28 -13.95 -9.39
CA PRO A 102 3.94 -12.91 -10.16
C PRO A 102 5.43 -13.25 -10.38
N ARG A 103 6.01 -12.69 -11.44
CA ARG A 103 7.45 -12.79 -11.71
C ARG A 103 8.03 -11.39 -11.83
N GLN A 104 9.11 -11.14 -11.09
CA GLN A 104 9.85 -9.89 -11.15
C GLN A 104 10.19 -9.53 -12.61
N LYS A 105 9.72 -8.37 -13.06
CA LYS A 105 9.92 -7.88 -14.43
C LYS A 105 11.19 -7.03 -14.59
N ASP A 106 11.61 -6.35 -13.53
CA ASP A 106 12.75 -5.44 -13.56
C ASP A 106 13.51 -5.42 -12.23
N ASN A 107 14.66 -4.74 -12.22
CA ASN A 107 15.56 -4.66 -11.06
C ASN A 107 15.27 -3.47 -10.14
N SER A 108 14.13 -2.78 -10.30
CA SER A 108 13.79 -1.65 -9.42
C SER A 108 13.52 -2.14 -8.01
N ARG A 109 14.14 -1.49 -7.01
CA ARG A 109 13.93 -1.81 -5.59
C ARG A 109 12.58 -1.28 -5.12
N ARG A 110 11.52 -2.05 -5.36
CA ARG A 110 10.18 -1.73 -4.84
C ARG A 110 10.03 -2.23 -3.42
N GLN A 111 9.38 -1.40 -2.61
CA GLN A 111 8.94 -1.78 -1.28
C GLN A 111 7.44 -2.05 -1.30
N ALA A 112 6.98 -2.87 -0.36
CA ALA A 112 5.58 -3.26 -0.26
C ALA A 112 5.06 -3.13 1.16
N ILE A 113 3.84 -2.61 1.30
CA ILE A 113 3.06 -2.62 2.55
C ILE A 113 1.83 -3.51 2.34
N VAL A 114 1.57 -4.46 3.24
CA VAL A 114 0.39 -5.34 3.16
C VAL A 114 -0.34 -5.34 4.51
N LEU A 115 -1.37 -4.51 4.62
CA LEU A 115 -2.24 -4.44 5.79
C LEU A 115 -3.48 -5.30 5.53
N ALA A 116 -3.40 -6.58 5.90
CA ALA A 116 -4.49 -7.54 5.87
C ALA A 116 -4.29 -8.53 7.02
N CYS A 117 -5.23 -9.43 7.30
CA CYS A 117 -5.07 -10.43 8.37
C CYS A 117 -3.96 -11.45 8.03
N ALA A 118 -2.98 -11.64 8.92
CA ALA A 118 -1.92 -12.64 8.76
C ALA A 118 -1.15 -12.57 7.43
N SER A 119 -1.02 -11.36 6.87
CA SER A 119 -0.56 -11.15 5.49
C SER A 119 0.85 -11.66 5.23
N LYS A 120 1.73 -11.68 6.25
CA LYS A 120 3.07 -12.26 6.14
C LYS A 120 3.03 -13.71 5.68
N SER A 121 2.14 -14.53 6.24
CA SER A 121 2.08 -15.96 5.91
C SER A 121 1.52 -16.21 4.52
N TYR A 122 0.46 -15.49 4.13
CA TYR A 122 -0.24 -15.72 2.88
C TYR A 122 0.41 -15.05 1.67
N PHE A 123 1.00 -13.86 1.83
CA PHE A 123 1.60 -13.12 0.72
C PHE A 123 3.09 -13.41 0.52
N ALA A 124 3.81 -14.00 1.48
CA ALA A 124 5.28 -14.12 1.42
C ALA A 124 5.81 -14.80 0.15
N ALA A 125 5.20 -15.90 -0.29
CA ALA A 125 5.65 -16.60 -1.50
C ALA A 125 5.50 -15.73 -2.76
N ALA A 126 4.33 -15.10 -2.92
CA ALA A 126 4.05 -14.24 -4.06
C ALA A 126 4.85 -12.95 -4.06
N LEU A 127 5.02 -12.32 -2.89
CA LEU A 127 5.82 -11.11 -2.74
C LEU A 127 7.30 -11.39 -2.97
N ARG A 128 7.81 -12.57 -2.57
CA ARG A 128 9.19 -12.95 -2.85
C ARG A 128 9.42 -13.14 -4.34
N ALA A 129 8.47 -13.77 -5.03
CA ALA A 129 8.53 -13.97 -6.48
C ALA A 129 8.39 -12.67 -7.29
N SER A 130 7.73 -11.64 -6.74
CA SER A 130 7.65 -10.32 -7.35
C SER A 130 8.96 -9.52 -7.23
N GLY A 131 9.83 -9.88 -6.29
CA GLY A 131 11.09 -9.17 -6.02
C GLY A 131 10.93 -7.91 -5.15
N ALA A 132 9.72 -7.59 -4.70
CA ALA A 132 9.49 -6.47 -3.80
C ALA A 132 9.93 -6.80 -2.36
N TYR A 133 10.46 -5.79 -1.65
CA TYR A 133 10.84 -5.92 -0.26
C TYR A 133 9.64 -5.67 0.68
N PRO A 134 9.31 -6.57 1.61
CA PRO A 134 8.24 -6.35 2.60
C PRO A 134 8.65 -5.28 3.61
N LEU A 135 8.22 -4.04 3.37
CA LEU A 135 8.46 -2.92 4.27
C LEU A 135 7.62 -3.05 5.54
N LEU A 136 6.34 -3.41 5.38
CA LEU A 136 5.43 -3.62 6.50
C LEU A 136 4.34 -4.62 6.12
N TRP A 137 4.12 -5.62 6.95
CA TRP A 137 3.02 -6.56 6.83
C TRP A 137 2.65 -7.10 8.20
N THR A 138 1.61 -7.94 8.29
CA THR A 138 1.04 -8.35 9.57
C THR A 138 1.23 -9.83 9.84
N THR A 139 1.24 -10.20 11.12
CA THR A 139 1.49 -11.57 11.58
C THR A 139 0.22 -12.29 12.03
N ASN A 140 -0.85 -11.56 12.33
CA ASN A 140 -2.10 -12.08 12.88
C ASN A 140 -3.32 -11.26 12.37
N LEU A 141 -4.51 -11.58 12.87
CA LEU A 141 -5.75 -10.86 12.58
C LEU A 141 -5.64 -9.39 13.01
N MET A 142 -6.09 -8.49 12.14
CA MET A 142 -5.93 -7.04 12.34
C MET A 142 -6.99 -6.23 11.62
N ALA A 143 -7.26 -5.00 12.08
CA ALA A 143 -8.12 -4.05 11.38
C ALA A 143 -7.30 -3.25 10.32
N PRO A 144 -7.50 -3.47 9.01
CA PRO A 144 -6.69 -2.85 7.97
C PRO A 144 -7.15 -1.42 7.69
N GLU A 145 -6.53 -0.46 8.35
CA GLU A 145 -7.01 0.93 8.38
C GLU A 145 -5.98 1.95 7.90
N ALA A 146 -6.49 3.07 7.39
CA ALA A 146 -5.67 4.11 6.76
C ALA A 146 -4.71 4.83 7.73
N TYR A 147 -5.00 4.87 9.04
CA TYR A 147 -4.12 5.52 10.01
C TYR A 147 -2.78 4.78 10.15
N THR A 148 -2.80 3.44 10.07
CA THR A 148 -1.60 2.60 10.10
C THR A 148 -0.75 2.85 8.86
N LEU A 149 -1.39 2.88 7.68
CA LEU A 149 -0.70 3.20 6.43
C LEU A 149 -0.06 4.59 6.50
N LYS A 150 -0.82 5.60 6.93
CA LYS A 150 -0.31 6.99 6.99
C LYS A 150 0.95 7.07 7.84
N SER A 151 0.97 6.47 9.03
CA SER A 151 2.16 6.50 9.90
C SER A 151 3.35 5.71 9.34
N ALA A 152 3.10 4.60 8.62
CA ALA A 152 4.16 3.90 7.90
C ALA A 152 4.72 4.74 6.74
N LEU A 153 3.84 5.42 5.99
CA LEU A 153 4.24 6.33 4.92
C LEU A 153 5.05 7.51 5.45
N ASP A 154 4.69 8.11 6.59
CA ASP A 154 5.47 9.19 7.19
C ASP A 154 6.92 8.75 7.45
N GLY A 155 7.13 7.58 8.05
CA GLY A 155 8.47 7.07 8.31
C GLY A 155 9.24 6.74 7.02
N TRP A 156 8.54 6.21 6.01
CA TRP A 156 9.12 5.96 4.69
C TRP A 156 9.55 7.26 3.99
N ILE A 157 8.72 8.29 4.02
CA ILE A 157 8.99 9.61 3.45
C ILE A 157 10.19 10.27 4.16
N LEU A 158 10.31 10.07 5.47
CA LEU A 158 11.45 10.57 6.27
C LEU A 158 12.73 9.73 6.13
N GLY A 159 12.71 8.64 5.35
CA GLY A 159 13.87 7.77 5.16
C GLY A 159 14.29 7.00 6.42
N GLU A 160 13.35 6.71 7.30
CA GLU A 160 13.62 6.00 8.55
C GLU A 160 13.97 4.52 8.34
N SER A 161 14.53 3.90 9.38
CA SER A 161 14.78 2.47 9.39
C SER A 161 13.47 1.67 9.35
N ASN A 162 13.55 0.45 8.83
CA ASN A 162 12.40 -0.46 8.78
C ASN A 162 11.76 -0.72 10.15
N GLU A 163 12.57 -0.82 11.22
CA GLU A 163 12.05 -1.00 12.58
C GLU A 163 11.38 0.28 13.12
N ASN A 164 11.88 1.47 12.78
CA ASN A 164 11.22 2.73 13.15
C ASN A 164 9.87 2.88 12.42
N ILE A 165 9.81 2.50 11.15
CA ILE A 165 8.57 2.47 10.36
C ILE A 165 7.56 1.50 10.98
N ARG A 166 8.02 0.32 11.40
CA ARG A 166 7.21 -0.66 12.14
C ARG A 166 6.69 -0.09 13.47
N ASP A 167 7.54 0.59 14.23
CA ASP A 167 7.17 1.20 15.51
C ASP A 167 6.15 2.34 15.33
N ARG A 168 6.29 3.17 14.28
CA ARG A 168 5.29 4.18 13.91
C ARG A 168 3.93 3.56 13.58
N ALA A 169 3.92 2.52 12.76
CA ALA A 169 2.71 1.80 12.41
C ALA A 169 2.05 1.16 13.64
N ALA A 170 2.84 0.56 14.52
CA ALA A 170 2.37 -0.03 15.78
C ALA A 170 1.80 1.02 16.75
N ALA A 171 2.47 2.15 16.92
CA ALA A 171 2.00 3.25 17.77
C ALA A 171 0.69 3.85 17.24
N ALA A 172 0.56 4.00 15.92
CA ALA A 172 -0.68 4.43 15.30
C ALA A 172 -1.79 3.38 15.51
N TYR A 173 -1.49 2.11 15.31
CA TYR A 173 -2.46 1.05 15.53
C TYR A 173 -2.96 0.99 16.97
N ASP A 174 -2.05 1.06 17.95
CA ASP A 174 -2.38 1.11 19.37
C ASP A 174 -3.26 2.31 19.72
N LYS A 175 -2.94 3.51 19.20
CA LYS A 175 -3.74 4.72 19.44
C LYS A 175 -5.21 4.55 19.08
N TYR A 176 -5.52 3.84 17.99
CA TYR A 176 -6.88 3.66 17.51
C TYR A 176 -7.55 2.39 18.05
N GLN A 177 -6.82 1.29 18.15
CA GLN A 177 -7.35 -0.02 18.56
C GLN A 177 -7.23 -0.28 20.06
N LYS A 178 -6.45 0.54 20.79
CA LYS A 178 -6.28 0.50 22.25
C LYS A 178 -5.87 -0.89 22.77
N CYS A 179 -4.94 -1.53 22.05
CA CYS A 179 -4.51 -2.90 22.34
C CYS A 179 -3.17 -2.99 23.09
N GLY A 180 -2.51 -1.85 23.34
CA GLY A 180 -1.18 -1.74 23.89
C GLY A 180 -0.09 -1.84 22.82
N PHE A 181 0.89 -0.95 22.88
CA PHE A 181 2.00 -0.88 21.93
C PHE A 181 2.69 -2.23 21.68
N LYS A 182 2.94 -3.03 22.72
CA LYS A 182 3.59 -4.34 22.58
C LYS A 182 2.76 -5.30 21.71
N ALA A 183 1.45 -5.33 21.89
CA ALA A 183 0.56 -6.16 21.07
C ALA A 183 0.51 -5.65 19.63
N ALA A 184 0.35 -4.33 19.44
CA ALA A 184 0.36 -3.70 18.13
C ALA A 184 1.68 -3.94 17.37
N ARG A 185 2.82 -3.88 18.07
CA ARG A 185 4.14 -4.11 17.50
C ARG A 185 4.37 -5.56 17.10
N ASN A 186 3.85 -6.50 17.89
CA ASN A 186 3.90 -7.94 17.57
C ASN A 186 3.01 -8.30 16.38
N LEU A 187 1.95 -7.52 16.14
CA LEU A 187 1.07 -7.67 14.99
C LEU A 187 1.74 -7.26 13.67
N MET A 188 2.71 -6.35 13.73
CA MET A 188 3.43 -5.83 12.57
C MET A 188 4.79 -6.50 12.43
N ALA A 189 5.25 -6.70 11.19
CA ALA A 189 6.58 -7.18 10.88
C ALA A 189 7.15 -6.41 9.67
N THR A 190 8.48 -6.41 9.56
CA THR A 190 9.22 -5.91 8.40
C THR A 190 10.27 -6.94 8.02
N GLY A 191 10.66 -6.98 6.75
CA GLY A 191 11.55 -8.03 6.26
C GLY A 191 10.91 -9.42 6.27
N TRP A 192 11.72 -10.42 5.92
CA TRP A 192 11.30 -11.80 5.68
C TRP A 192 11.03 -12.61 6.95
#